data_AF-A0A6N6KCV2-F1
#
_entry.id   AF-A0A6N6KCV2-F1
#
_cell.length_a   1.000
_cell.length_b   1.000
_cell.length_c   1.000
_cell.angle_alpha   90.00
_cell.angle_beta   90.00
_cell.angle_gamma   90.00
#
_symmetry.space_group_name_H-M   'P 1'
#
loop_
_entity.id
_entity.type
_entity.pdbx_description
1 polymer ?
#
loop_
_entity_poly.entity_id
_entity_poly.type
_entity_poly.pdbx_seq_one_letter_code
_entity_poly.pdbx_strand_id
1 'polypeptide(L)'
;MKNPKENIFQLMLTLIGLVSAYWISKLANEQKLNTTSIILILVAIAIIVWFISDLINQRIIRINESKVREQYEFEEKIQGLWIEKYSIDDNGGIGFGLIEIIYDEPSKTLHLKGNVYDFNGRTFANWSSKAVYTDRNKKSVLYIYDGEFRNDRLNGNGYGKLDFSHSNEEVILSGTGYFEDNTTNYVPKNFDIDRLDNGLCEELIGDCVPKHSYDKEVLIKKFHEYLEDKTNKVEKRINTKANN
;
A
#
# COMPACT_ATOMS: atom_id res chain seq x y z
N MET A 1 -25.81 -10.99 -12.91
CA MET A 1 -27.05 -10.92 -12.12
C MET A 1 -27.20 -9.49 -11.62
N LYS A 2 -28.31 -8.80 -11.89
CA LYS A 2 -28.52 -7.42 -11.41
C LYS A 2 -28.59 -7.40 -9.88
N ASN A 3 -28.04 -6.36 -9.26
CA ASN A 3 -27.96 -6.28 -7.81
C ASN A 3 -29.39 -6.15 -7.24
N PRO A 4 -29.84 -7.00 -6.30
CA PRO A 4 -31.20 -6.92 -5.76
C PRO A 4 -31.54 -5.54 -5.17
N LYS A 5 -30.54 -4.76 -4.77
CA LYS A 5 -30.71 -3.38 -4.30
C LYS A 5 -31.12 -2.40 -5.42
N GLU A 6 -30.68 -2.61 -6.66
CA GLU A 6 -31.08 -1.77 -7.81
C GLU A 6 -32.56 -1.96 -8.14
N ASN A 7 -33.07 -3.20 -8.03
CA ASN A 7 -34.47 -3.50 -8.30
C ASN A 7 -35.41 -2.82 -7.28
N ILE A 8 -35.03 -2.79 -6.00
CA ILE A 8 -35.83 -2.14 -4.94
C ILE A 8 -35.87 -0.62 -5.15
N PHE A 9 -34.73 -0.01 -5.51
CA PHE A 9 -34.65 1.43 -5.76
C PHE A 9 -35.49 1.87 -6.95
N GLN A 10 -35.42 1.12 -8.06
CA GLN A 10 -36.27 1.37 -9.23
C GLN A 10 -37.75 1.25 -8.89
N LEU A 11 -38.14 0.22 -8.12
CA LEU A 11 -39.53 0.03 -7.71
C LEU A 11 -40.05 1.20 -6.86
N MET A 12 -39.23 1.73 -5.95
CA MET A 12 -39.58 2.92 -5.16
C MET A 12 -39.74 4.17 -6.03
N LEU A 13 -38.84 4.41 -6.99
CA LEU A 13 -38.96 5.54 -7.92
C LEU A 13 -40.24 5.47 -8.74
N THR A 14 -40.60 4.28 -9.25
CA THR A 14 -41.85 4.08 -9.99
C THR A 14 -43.07 4.35 -9.11
N LEU A 15 -43.05 3.89 -7.86
CA LEU A 15 -44.14 4.10 -6.91
C LEU A 15 -44.33 5.58 -6.58
N ILE A 16 -43.24 6.31 -6.33
CA ILE A 16 -43.25 7.76 -6.10
C ILE A 16 -43.83 8.47 -7.33
N GLY A 17 -43.36 8.13 -8.53
CA GLY A 17 -43.87 8.71 -9.78
C GLY A 17 -45.38 8.52 -9.96
N LEU A 18 -45.89 7.31 -9.67
CA LEU A 18 -47.32 7.00 -9.76
C LEU A 18 -48.15 7.78 -8.73
N VAL A 19 -47.68 7.87 -7.48
CA VAL A 19 -48.35 8.63 -6.42
C VAL A 19 -48.36 10.12 -6.74
N SER A 20 -47.25 10.67 -7.22
CA SER A 20 -47.17 12.08 -7.64
C SER A 20 -48.12 12.38 -8.80
N ALA A 21 -48.17 11.51 -9.83
CA ALA A 21 -49.07 11.68 -10.96
C ALA A 21 -50.55 11.66 -10.54
N TYR A 22 -50.91 10.77 -9.62
CA TYR A 22 -52.28 10.70 -9.05
C TYR A 22 -52.66 12.00 -8.33
N TRP A 23 -51.80 12.52 -7.45
CA TRP A 23 -52.08 13.75 -6.71
C TRP A 23 -52.13 14.99 -7.61
N ILE A 24 -51.26 15.08 -8.62
CA ILE A 24 -51.29 16.18 -9.60
C ILE A 24 -52.60 16.15 -10.40
N SER A 25 -53.04 14.96 -10.84
CA SER A 25 -54.31 14.80 -11.56
C SER A 25 -55.49 15.24 -10.69
N LYS A 26 -55.50 14.84 -9.41
CA LYS A 26 -56.54 15.24 -8.45
C LYS A 26 -56.56 16.76 -8.22
N LEU A 27 -55.41 17.38 -7.98
CA LEU A 27 -55.26 18.84 -7.80
C LEU A 27 -55.67 19.63 -9.04
N ALA A 28 -55.31 19.14 -10.23
CA ALA A 28 -55.70 19.76 -11.50
C ALA A 28 -57.23 19.82 -11.66
N ASN A 29 -57.90 18.74 -11.28
CA ASN A 29 -59.35 18.61 -11.38
C ASN A 29 -60.09 19.49 -10.35
N GLU A 30 -59.54 19.60 -9.12
CA GLU A 30 -60.15 20.39 -8.04
C GLU A 30 -59.91 21.90 -8.17
N GLN A 31 -58.75 22.34 -8.68
CA GLN A 31 -58.38 23.77 -8.72
C GLN A 31 -58.51 24.45 -10.09
N LYS A 32 -59.01 23.76 -11.14
CA LYS A 32 -59.03 24.27 -12.53
C LYS A 32 -57.66 24.81 -12.96
N LEU A 33 -56.58 24.12 -12.59
CA LEU A 33 -55.24 24.50 -13.02
C LEU A 33 -55.17 24.48 -14.55
N ASN A 34 -54.59 25.52 -15.15
CA ASN A 34 -54.36 25.51 -16.59
C ASN A 34 -53.24 24.50 -16.93
N THR A 35 -53.19 24.08 -18.18
CA THR A 35 -52.19 23.12 -18.68
C THR A 35 -50.75 23.58 -18.45
N THR A 36 -50.49 24.89 -18.52
CA THR A 36 -49.17 25.49 -18.27
C THR A 36 -48.70 25.25 -16.83
N SER A 37 -49.57 25.43 -15.84
CA SER A 37 -49.25 25.16 -14.42
C SER A 37 -48.94 23.69 -14.18
N ILE A 38 -49.66 22.77 -14.84
CA ILE A 38 -49.40 21.33 -14.72
C ILE A 38 -48.02 20.98 -15.30
N ILE A 39 -47.66 21.53 -16.48
CA ILE A 39 -46.36 21.30 -17.10
C ILE A 39 -45.23 21.83 -16.20
N LEU A 40 -45.37 23.02 -15.62
CA LEU A 40 -44.37 23.59 -14.71
C LEU A 40 -44.15 22.72 -13.47
N ILE A 41 -45.23 22.16 -12.90
CA ILE A 41 -45.14 21.23 -11.76
C ILE A 41 -44.38 19.96 -12.14
N LEU A 42 -44.68 19.38 -13.31
CA LEU A 42 -43.99 18.18 -13.78
C LEU A 42 -42.50 18.42 -14.03
N VAL A 43 -42.14 19.56 -14.64
CA VAL A 43 -40.73 19.95 -14.84
C VAL A 43 -40.02 20.13 -13.50
N ALA A 44 -40.66 20.80 -12.53
CA ALA A 44 -40.09 20.99 -11.20
C ALA A 44 -39.84 19.64 -10.49
N ILE A 45 -40.78 18.69 -10.58
CA ILE A 45 -40.61 17.34 -10.01
C ILE A 45 -39.47 16.60 -10.71
N ALA A 46 -39.37 16.66 -12.04
CA ALA A 46 -38.29 16.02 -12.78
C ALA A 46 -36.91 16.54 -12.34
N ILE A 47 -36.77 17.87 -12.15
CA ILE A 47 -35.54 18.48 -11.65
C ILE A 47 -35.21 17.99 -10.23
N ILE A 48 -36.20 17.94 -9.34
CA ILE A 48 -36.02 17.44 -7.96
C ILE A 48 -35.58 15.97 -7.95
N VAL A 49 -36.22 15.11 -8.75
CA VAL A 49 -35.87 13.68 -8.86
C VAL A 49 -34.45 13.52 -9.40
N TRP A 50 -34.08 14.30 -10.43
CA TRP A 50 -32.73 14.28 -10.98
C TRP A 50 -31.69 14.68 -9.92
N PHE A 51 -31.93 15.78 -9.19
CA PHE A 51 -31.01 16.25 -8.15
C PHE A 51 -30.87 15.25 -6.99
N ILE A 52 -31.96 14.66 -6.51
CA ILE A 52 -31.93 13.61 -5.49
C ILE A 52 -31.17 12.38 -5.99
N SER A 53 -31.40 11.97 -7.24
CA SER A 53 -30.69 10.82 -7.82
C SER A 53 -29.18 11.07 -7.90
N ASP A 54 -28.77 12.27 -8.30
CA ASP A 54 -27.36 12.66 -8.31
C ASP A 54 -26.74 12.63 -6.90
N LEU A 55 -27.43 13.21 -5.90
CA LEU A 55 -26.97 13.18 -4.51
C LEU A 55 -26.82 11.75 -3.96
N ILE A 56 -27.76 10.86 -4.28
CA ILE A 56 -27.69 9.44 -3.88
C ILE A 56 -26.50 8.76 -4.56
N ASN A 57 -26.32 8.96 -5.87
CA ASN A 57 -25.19 8.38 -6.60
C ASN A 57 -23.86 8.85 -6.03
N GLN A 58 -23.70 10.16 -5.77
CA GLN A 58 -22.49 10.70 -5.14
C GLN A 58 -22.25 10.10 -3.75
N ARG A 59 -23.30 9.85 -2.96
CA ARG A 59 -23.16 9.24 -1.64
C ARG A 59 -22.77 7.77 -1.72
N ILE A 60 -23.33 7.01 -2.67
CA ILE A 60 -22.97 5.61 -2.91
C ILE A 60 -21.51 5.52 -3.34
N ILE A 61 -21.07 6.39 -4.26
CA ILE A 61 -19.68 6.47 -4.70
C ILE A 61 -18.76 6.71 -3.49
N ARG A 62 -19.04 7.72 -2.68
CA ARG A 62 -18.23 8.03 -1.47
C ARG A 62 -18.18 6.88 -0.46
N ILE A 63 -19.28 6.19 -0.22
CA ILE A 63 -19.32 5.03 0.71
C ILE A 63 -18.53 3.85 0.15
N ASN A 64 -18.59 3.63 -1.17
CA ASN A 64 -17.81 2.58 -1.80
C ASN A 64 -16.31 2.93 -1.77
N GLU A 65 -15.95 4.17 -2.09
CA GLU A 65 -14.57 4.66 -2.00
C GLU A 65 -14.02 4.54 -0.59
N SER A 66 -14.79 4.89 0.46
CA SER A 66 -14.32 4.76 1.84
C SER A 66 -14.09 3.30 2.24
N LYS A 67 -14.99 2.39 1.85
CA LYS A 67 -14.83 0.95 2.13
C LYS A 67 -13.68 0.32 1.36
N VAL A 68 -13.50 0.71 0.11
CA VAL A 68 -12.37 0.31 -0.73
C VAL A 68 -11.08 0.80 -0.08
N ARG A 69 -11.03 2.04 0.38
CA ARG A 69 -9.85 2.61 1.05
C ARG A 69 -9.51 1.89 2.36
N GLU A 70 -10.50 1.64 3.22
CA GLU A 70 -10.31 0.83 4.44
C GLU A 70 -9.74 -0.56 4.14
N GLN A 71 -10.11 -1.15 2.99
CA GLN A 71 -9.62 -2.46 2.58
C GLN A 71 -8.16 -2.48 2.10
N TYR A 72 -7.59 -1.33 1.73
CA TYR A 72 -6.23 -1.22 1.18
C TYR A 72 -5.31 -0.32 2.00
N GLU A 73 -5.77 0.21 3.12
CA GLU A 73 -4.99 1.11 3.97
C GLU A 73 -3.67 0.46 4.43
N PHE A 74 -3.69 -0.84 4.76
CA PHE A 74 -2.48 -1.54 5.15
C PHE A 74 -1.46 -1.60 4.00
N GLU A 75 -1.93 -2.02 2.82
CA GLU A 75 -1.11 -2.07 1.60
C GLU A 75 -0.56 -0.69 1.23
N GLU A 76 -1.36 0.37 1.35
CA GLU A 76 -0.94 1.76 1.17
C GLU A 76 0.19 2.14 2.14
N LYS A 77 0.05 1.78 3.43
CA LYS A 77 1.02 2.09 4.48
C LYS A 77 2.35 1.37 4.34
N ILE A 78 2.43 0.21 3.68
CA ILE A 78 3.70 -0.54 3.51
C ILE A 78 4.39 -0.28 2.17
N GLN A 79 3.75 0.39 1.22
CA GLN A 79 4.38 0.74 -0.05
C GLN A 79 5.57 1.67 0.15
N GLY A 80 6.62 1.48 -0.66
CA GLY A 80 7.82 2.31 -0.65
C GLY A 80 9.11 1.49 -0.68
N LEU A 81 10.21 2.17 -0.33
CA LEU A 81 11.55 1.59 -0.24
C LEU A 81 11.88 1.21 1.19
N TRP A 82 12.50 0.05 1.34
CA TRP A 82 12.87 -0.55 2.61
C TRP A 82 14.30 -1.07 2.53
N ILE A 83 15.09 -0.85 3.58
CA ILE A 83 16.40 -1.47 3.72
C ILE A 83 16.27 -2.71 4.58
N GLU A 84 16.72 -3.83 4.05
CA GLU A 84 16.92 -5.08 4.75
C GLU A 84 18.32 -5.11 5.39
N LYS A 85 18.41 -5.55 6.64
CA LYS A 85 19.67 -5.76 7.37
C LYS A 85 19.70 -7.21 7.85
N TYR A 86 20.74 -7.95 7.49
CA TYR A 86 20.89 -9.35 7.90
C TYR A 86 22.33 -9.67 8.28
N SER A 87 22.52 -10.67 9.15
CA SER A 87 23.86 -11.16 9.49
C SER A 87 24.41 -12.01 8.35
N ILE A 88 25.62 -11.71 7.87
CA ILE A 88 26.32 -12.48 6.83
C ILE A 88 27.05 -13.67 7.45
N ASP A 89 27.59 -13.51 8.65
CA ASP A 89 28.34 -14.55 9.36
C ASP A 89 28.14 -14.49 10.88
N ASP A 90 28.71 -15.48 11.58
CA ASP A 90 28.71 -15.55 13.05
C ASP A 90 29.63 -14.48 13.69
N ASN A 91 30.46 -13.81 12.90
CA ASN A 91 31.36 -12.74 13.36
C ASN A 91 30.67 -11.36 13.38
N GLY A 92 29.39 -11.29 13.01
CA GLY A 92 28.59 -10.07 13.08
C GLY A 92 28.73 -9.15 11.87
N GLY A 93 29.21 -9.64 10.72
CA GLY A 93 29.16 -8.87 9.49
C GLY A 93 27.71 -8.59 9.08
N ILE A 94 27.38 -7.33 8.78
CA ILE A 94 26.03 -6.93 8.37
C ILE A 94 25.96 -6.80 6.85
N GLY A 95 25.01 -7.51 6.25
CA GLY A 95 24.62 -7.38 4.85
C GLY A 95 23.39 -6.49 4.70
N PHE A 96 23.29 -5.87 3.52
CA PHE A 96 22.21 -4.96 3.21
C PHE A 96 21.45 -5.39 1.95
N GLY A 97 20.13 -5.35 2.03
CA GLY A 97 19.23 -5.44 0.89
C GLY A 97 18.42 -4.16 0.74
N LEU A 98 17.97 -3.88 -0.48
CA LEU A 98 16.98 -2.83 -0.77
C LEU A 98 15.74 -3.50 -1.34
N ILE A 99 14.60 -3.32 -0.69
CA ILE A 99 13.30 -3.87 -1.08
C ILE A 99 12.39 -2.72 -1.50
N GLU A 100 11.73 -2.87 -2.64
CA GLU A 100 10.70 -1.95 -3.12
C GLU A 100 9.36 -2.68 -3.13
N ILE A 101 8.39 -2.15 -2.40
CA ILE A 101 7.04 -2.69 -2.26
C ILE A 101 6.06 -1.79 -3.01
N ILE A 102 5.32 -2.37 -3.96
CA ILE A 102 4.36 -1.66 -4.81
C ILE A 102 3.03 -2.40 -4.78
N TYR A 103 1.93 -1.67 -4.58
CA TYR A 103 0.58 -2.23 -4.66
C TYR A 103 0.00 -1.98 -6.05
N ASP A 104 -0.34 -3.06 -6.76
CA ASP A 104 -1.02 -2.99 -8.05
C ASP A 104 -2.54 -3.00 -7.84
N GLU A 105 -3.17 -1.82 -7.95
CA GLU A 105 -4.60 -1.66 -7.67
C GLU A 105 -5.50 -2.47 -8.62
N PRO A 106 -5.24 -2.58 -9.93
CA PRO A 106 -5.97 -3.48 -10.82
C PRO A 106 -5.92 -4.96 -10.42
N SER A 107 -4.74 -5.52 -10.13
CA SER A 107 -4.61 -6.94 -9.77
C SER A 107 -4.82 -7.22 -8.28
N LYS A 108 -5.00 -6.17 -7.48
CA LYS A 108 -5.13 -6.21 -6.02
C LYS A 108 -4.00 -6.99 -5.35
N THR A 109 -2.79 -6.92 -5.91
CA THR A 109 -1.64 -7.69 -5.46
C THR A 109 -0.47 -6.77 -5.09
N LEU A 110 0.23 -7.10 -4.01
CA LEU A 110 1.53 -6.52 -3.69
C LEU A 110 2.63 -7.21 -4.51
N HIS A 111 3.44 -6.39 -5.15
CA HIS A 111 4.67 -6.79 -5.82
C HIS A 111 5.84 -6.30 -4.98
N LEU A 112 6.80 -7.19 -4.74
CA LEU A 112 8.04 -6.82 -4.09
C LEU A 112 9.18 -7.12 -5.06
N LYS A 113 10.19 -6.27 -5.06
CA LYS A 113 11.43 -6.51 -5.79
C LYS A 113 12.57 -6.04 -4.92
N GLY A 114 13.69 -6.73 -4.99
CA GLY A 114 14.83 -6.38 -4.17
C GLY A 114 16.17 -6.60 -4.84
N ASN A 115 17.14 -5.90 -4.30
CA ASN A 115 18.55 -5.99 -4.66
C ASN A 115 19.32 -6.28 -3.37
N VAL A 116 20.20 -7.26 -3.41
CA VAL A 116 21.11 -7.59 -2.31
C VAL A 116 22.48 -7.05 -2.66
N TYR A 117 23.17 -6.43 -1.70
CA TYR A 117 24.46 -5.79 -1.92
C TYR A 117 25.55 -6.43 -1.06
N ASP A 118 26.77 -6.46 -1.59
CA ASP A 118 27.96 -6.80 -0.81
C ASP A 118 28.43 -5.64 0.07
N PHE A 119 29.46 -5.86 0.90
CA PHE A 119 30.05 -4.84 1.77
C PHE A 119 30.63 -3.62 1.03
N ASN A 120 30.91 -3.74 -0.28
CA ASN A 120 31.39 -2.65 -1.10
C ASN A 120 30.24 -1.87 -1.78
N GLY A 121 28.99 -2.23 -1.46
CA GLY A 121 27.79 -1.67 -2.08
C GLY A 121 27.55 -2.15 -3.51
N ARG A 122 28.23 -3.22 -3.96
CA ARG A 122 28.01 -3.79 -5.30
C ARG A 122 26.82 -4.73 -5.24
N THR A 123 25.99 -4.67 -6.28
CA THR A 123 24.89 -5.62 -6.43
C THR A 123 25.41 -7.07 -6.47
N PHE A 124 24.92 -7.90 -5.54
CA PHE A 124 25.21 -9.32 -5.39
C PHE A 124 24.08 -10.21 -5.92
N ALA A 125 22.83 -9.83 -5.68
CA ALA A 125 21.66 -10.56 -6.18
C ALA A 125 20.51 -9.60 -6.51
N ASN A 126 19.66 -10.03 -7.43
CA ASN A 126 18.40 -9.34 -7.73
C ASN A 126 17.27 -10.34 -7.60
N TRP A 127 16.14 -9.93 -7.03
CA TRP A 127 14.97 -10.80 -6.90
C TRP A 127 13.68 -10.02 -7.12
N SER A 128 12.65 -10.76 -7.53
CA SER A 128 11.30 -10.26 -7.67
C SER A 128 10.33 -11.25 -7.04
N SER A 129 9.23 -10.75 -6.51
CA SER A 129 8.26 -11.57 -5.80
C SER A 129 6.84 -11.05 -5.99
N LYS A 130 5.91 -11.97 -5.78
CA LYS A 130 4.48 -11.68 -5.69
C LYS A 130 3.99 -12.07 -4.30
N ALA A 131 3.27 -11.18 -3.64
CA ALA A 131 2.58 -11.53 -2.41
C ALA A 131 1.52 -12.59 -2.70
N VAL A 132 1.58 -13.67 -1.93
CA VAL A 132 0.59 -14.76 -1.96
C VAL A 132 -0.49 -14.52 -0.93
N TYR A 133 -0.14 -13.86 0.18
CA TYR A 133 -1.06 -13.59 1.27
C TYR A 133 -0.67 -12.34 2.07
N THR A 134 -1.67 -11.58 2.49
CA THR A 134 -1.52 -10.38 3.31
C THR A 134 -2.45 -10.49 4.53
N ASP A 135 -1.87 -10.54 5.73
CA ASP A 135 -2.62 -10.50 6.99
C ASP A 135 -2.59 -9.07 7.56
N ARG A 136 -3.70 -8.35 7.41
CA ARG A 136 -3.83 -6.96 7.87
C ARG A 136 -3.87 -6.84 9.39
N ASN A 137 -4.39 -7.85 10.08
CA ASN A 137 -4.50 -7.85 11.54
C ASN A 137 -3.13 -8.04 12.18
N LYS A 138 -2.32 -8.93 11.61
CA LYS A 138 -0.94 -9.17 12.05
C LYS A 138 0.08 -8.26 11.38
N LYS A 139 -0.36 -7.41 10.44
CA LYS A 139 0.50 -6.55 9.62
C LYS A 139 1.63 -7.35 8.98
N SER A 140 1.29 -8.38 8.22
CA SER A 140 2.29 -9.27 7.61
C SER A 140 2.00 -9.60 6.15
N VAL A 141 3.05 -9.86 5.38
CA VAL A 141 3.00 -10.23 3.97
C VAL A 141 3.80 -11.50 3.75
N LEU A 142 3.18 -12.52 3.17
CA LEU A 142 3.82 -13.75 2.70
C LEU A 142 3.98 -13.65 1.18
N TYR A 143 5.18 -13.91 0.68
CA TYR A 143 5.52 -13.78 -0.74
C TYR A 143 6.34 -14.97 -1.24
N ILE A 144 6.26 -15.24 -2.53
CA ILE A 144 7.13 -16.19 -3.24
C ILE A 144 8.06 -15.37 -4.12
N TYR A 145 9.36 -15.59 -3.98
CA TYR A 145 10.39 -14.88 -4.73
C TYR A 145 11.08 -15.79 -5.76
N ASP A 146 11.56 -15.15 -6.81
CA ASP A 146 12.47 -15.70 -7.81
C ASP A 146 13.62 -14.70 -7.97
N GLY A 147 14.86 -15.18 -7.87
CA GLY A 147 16.04 -14.34 -7.83
C GLY A 147 17.26 -14.94 -8.52
N GLU A 148 18.11 -14.06 -9.04
CA GLU A 148 19.36 -14.38 -9.71
C GLU A 148 20.54 -13.89 -8.87
N PHE A 149 21.46 -14.80 -8.53
CA PHE A 149 22.70 -14.49 -7.82
C PHE A 149 23.86 -14.31 -8.81
N ARG A 150 24.72 -13.30 -8.61
CA ARG A 150 25.81 -13.01 -9.56
C ARG A 150 26.93 -14.04 -9.56
N ASN A 151 27.21 -14.67 -8.43
CA ASN A 151 28.41 -15.50 -8.27
C ASN A 151 28.22 -16.98 -8.62
N ASP A 152 26.99 -17.45 -8.76
CA ASP A 152 26.69 -18.80 -9.20
C ASP A 152 25.44 -18.72 -10.09
N ARG A 153 25.39 -19.48 -11.17
CA ARG A 153 24.22 -19.59 -12.09
C ARG A 153 23.00 -20.25 -11.42
N LEU A 154 22.82 -20.01 -10.13
CA LEU A 154 21.74 -20.49 -9.30
C LEU A 154 20.66 -19.40 -9.34
N ASN A 155 19.62 -19.68 -10.11
CA ASN A 155 18.34 -19.05 -9.87
C ASN A 155 17.79 -19.68 -8.59
N GLY A 156 17.53 -18.86 -7.59
CA GLY A 156 16.93 -19.28 -6.33
C GLY A 156 15.45 -18.93 -6.35
N ASN A 157 14.59 -19.91 -6.07
CA ASN A 157 13.20 -19.65 -5.79
C ASN A 157 12.87 -20.07 -4.38
N GLY A 158 11.97 -19.33 -3.75
CA GLY A 158 11.68 -19.58 -2.35
C GLY A 158 10.49 -18.78 -1.89
N TYR A 159 10.32 -18.72 -0.59
CA TYR A 159 9.27 -17.94 0.02
C TYR A 159 9.85 -17.11 1.15
N GLY A 160 9.17 -16.02 1.45
CA GLY A 160 9.54 -15.17 2.56
C GLY A 160 8.33 -14.53 3.19
N LYS A 161 8.55 -13.99 4.38
CA LYS A 161 7.55 -13.30 5.16
C LYS A 161 8.12 -11.98 5.65
N LEU A 162 7.33 -10.92 5.56
CA LEU A 162 7.58 -9.64 6.22
C LEU A 162 6.55 -9.47 7.32
N ASP A 163 7.01 -9.13 8.52
CA ASP A 163 6.21 -8.75 9.67
C ASP A 163 6.50 -7.29 9.99
N PHE A 164 5.49 -6.44 9.80
CA PHE A 164 5.64 -5.00 9.94
C PHE A 164 5.35 -4.57 11.38
N SER A 165 6.30 -3.85 11.96
CA SER A 165 6.24 -3.34 13.33
C SER A 165 6.35 -1.82 13.34
N HIS A 166 6.15 -1.18 14.49
CA HIS A 166 6.35 0.27 14.70
C HIS A 166 5.75 1.18 13.61
N SER A 167 4.53 1.66 13.85
CA SER A 167 3.87 2.66 13.00
C SER A 167 3.75 3.99 13.73
N ASN A 168 4.02 5.11 13.06
CA ASN A 168 3.29 6.33 13.39
C ASN A 168 1.88 6.21 12.78
N GLU A 169 0.91 7.06 13.17
CA GLU A 169 -0.50 6.88 12.77
C GLU A 169 -0.70 6.79 11.23
N GLU A 170 0.22 7.37 10.47
CA GLU A 170 0.18 7.49 9.01
C GLU A 170 1.02 6.44 8.27
N VAL A 171 2.12 5.95 8.86
CA VAL A 171 3.16 5.20 8.14
C VAL A 171 3.78 4.11 9.01
N ILE A 172 4.03 2.94 8.42
CA ILE A 172 4.82 1.87 9.04
C ILE A 172 6.30 2.14 8.75
N LEU A 173 7.14 2.10 9.79
CA LEU A 173 8.53 2.54 9.71
C LEU A 173 9.55 1.40 9.81
N SER A 174 9.19 0.26 10.39
CA SER A 174 10.12 -0.86 10.55
C SER A 174 9.41 -2.20 10.49
N GLY A 175 10.19 -3.27 10.58
CA GLY A 175 9.66 -4.63 10.57
C GLY A 175 10.79 -5.63 10.74
N THR A 176 10.41 -6.89 10.67
CA THR A 176 11.32 -8.01 10.54
C THR A 176 10.84 -8.87 9.38
N GLY A 177 11.67 -9.81 8.97
CA GLY A 177 11.25 -10.82 8.03
C GLY A 177 12.17 -12.02 8.05
N TYR A 178 11.78 -13.00 7.26
CA TYR A 178 12.64 -14.10 6.93
C TYR A 178 12.42 -14.55 5.49
N PHE A 179 13.42 -15.20 4.92
CA PHE A 179 13.30 -15.91 3.66
C PHE A 179 13.91 -17.31 3.76
N GLU A 180 13.33 -18.24 3.02
CA GLU A 180 13.78 -19.62 2.87
C GLU A 180 13.87 -19.95 1.38
N ASP A 181 14.96 -20.58 0.98
CA ASP A 181 15.14 -21.14 -0.36
C ASP A 181 14.44 -22.51 -0.42
N ASN A 182 13.91 -22.90 -1.57
CA ASN A 182 13.23 -24.19 -1.77
C ASN A 182 14.18 -25.41 -1.73
N THR A 183 15.44 -25.23 -1.35
CA THR A 183 16.42 -26.31 -1.21
C THR A 183 16.24 -27.04 0.13
N THR A 184 16.34 -28.38 0.10
CA THR A 184 15.90 -29.30 1.17
C THR A 184 16.61 -29.17 2.53
N ASN A 185 17.62 -28.31 2.66
CA ASN A 185 18.40 -28.12 3.90
C ASN A 185 18.61 -26.63 4.25
N TYR A 186 17.78 -25.73 3.71
CA TYR A 186 17.96 -24.30 3.96
C TYR A 186 17.43 -23.88 5.33
N VAL A 187 18.25 -23.19 6.12
CA VAL A 187 17.83 -22.58 7.39
C VAL A 187 17.27 -21.18 7.08
N PRO A 188 16.04 -20.84 7.53
CA PRO A 188 15.47 -19.52 7.30
C PRO A 188 16.42 -18.41 7.76
N LYS A 189 16.68 -17.44 6.87
CA LYS A 189 17.48 -16.25 7.22
C LYS A 189 16.55 -15.16 7.70
N ASN A 190 16.74 -14.75 8.95
CA ASN A 190 16.00 -13.65 9.54
C ASN A 190 16.72 -12.32 9.25
N PHE A 191 15.93 -11.27 9.13
CA PHE A 191 16.42 -9.93 8.84
C PHE A 191 15.51 -8.88 9.47
N ASP A 192 16.08 -7.70 9.71
CA ASP A 192 15.33 -6.51 10.09
C ASP A 192 15.09 -5.66 8.85
N ILE A 193 13.96 -4.96 8.80
CA ILE A 193 13.69 -3.96 7.77
C ILE A 193 13.42 -2.59 8.37
N ASP A 194 13.99 -1.57 7.76
CA ASP A 194 13.68 -0.16 8.05
C ASP A 194 13.15 0.50 6.79
N ARG A 195 12.10 1.30 6.93
CA ARG A 195 11.61 2.12 5.82
C ARG A 195 12.61 3.23 5.55
N LEU A 196 12.93 3.41 4.27
CA LEU A 196 13.61 4.61 3.81
C LEU A 196 12.58 5.73 3.67
N ASP A 197 12.67 6.72 4.54
CA ASP A 197 11.94 7.96 4.34
C ASP A 197 12.62 8.84 3.27
N ASN A 198 11.84 9.69 2.61
CA ASN A 198 12.33 10.54 1.53
C ASN A 198 13.41 11.53 2.00
N GLY A 199 13.38 11.95 3.27
CA GLY A 199 14.34 12.89 3.83
C GLY A 199 15.72 12.25 4.00
N LEU A 200 15.77 11.00 4.47
CA LEU A 200 17.01 10.23 4.56
C LEU A 200 17.56 9.90 3.17
N CYS A 201 16.70 9.56 2.19
CA CYS A 201 17.13 9.41 0.80
C CYS A 201 17.76 10.69 0.26
N GLU A 202 17.10 11.84 0.46
CA GLU A 202 17.60 13.14 0.01
C GLU A 202 18.90 13.53 0.72
N GLU A 203 19.03 13.27 2.02
CA GLU A 203 20.27 13.50 2.78
C GLU A 203 21.42 12.65 2.24
N LEU A 204 21.17 11.36 1.98
CA LEU A 204 22.21 10.44 1.54
C LEU A 204 22.58 10.67 0.08
N ILE A 205 21.63 10.70 -0.86
CA ILE A 205 21.94 10.72 -2.29
C ILE A 205 21.52 11.99 -3.03
N GLY A 206 20.89 12.96 -2.37
CA GLY A 206 20.43 14.21 -2.99
C GLY A 206 19.19 14.06 -3.86
N ASP A 207 18.49 12.92 -3.77
CA ASP A 207 17.24 12.64 -4.47
C ASP A 207 16.30 11.86 -3.54
N CYS A 208 14.99 12.04 -3.70
CA CYS A 208 13.98 11.41 -2.85
C CYS A 208 13.73 9.94 -3.21
N VAL A 209 13.98 9.55 -4.47
CA VAL A 209 13.80 8.17 -4.95
C VAL A 209 14.95 7.80 -5.89
N PRO A 210 15.73 6.73 -5.61
CA PRO A 210 16.75 6.24 -6.52
C PRO A 210 16.12 5.72 -7.82
N LYS A 211 16.44 6.35 -8.95
CA LYS A 211 15.84 6.04 -10.27
C LYS A 211 16.63 4.97 -11.01
N HIS A 212 17.95 4.95 -10.81
CA HIS A 212 18.86 4.06 -11.51
C HIS A 212 19.54 3.07 -10.55
N SER A 213 20.02 1.95 -11.09
CA SER A 213 20.77 0.95 -10.31
C SER A 213 21.97 1.57 -9.59
N TYR A 214 22.65 2.52 -10.23
CA TYR A 214 23.77 3.25 -9.65
C TYR A 214 23.36 4.04 -8.40
N ASP A 215 22.22 4.73 -8.43
CA ASP A 215 21.73 5.51 -7.29
C ASP A 215 21.46 4.60 -6.09
N LYS A 216 20.95 3.38 -6.35
CA LYS A 216 20.68 2.37 -5.31
C LYS A 216 21.98 1.86 -4.67
N GLU A 217 23.02 1.60 -5.46
CA GLU A 217 24.34 1.20 -4.95
C GLU A 217 24.97 2.32 -4.09
N VAL A 218 24.90 3.57 -4.55
CA VAL A 218 25.38 4.74 -3.79
C VAL A 218 24.59 4.92 -2.49
N LEU A 219 23.26 4.76 -2.54
CA LEU A 219 22.39 4.86 -1.38
C LEU A 219 22.78 3.85 -0.29
N ILE A 220 22.95 2.58 -0.67
CA ILE A 220 23.31 1.52 0.28
C ILE A 220 24.69 1.75 0.86
N LYS A 221 25.67 2.17 0.03
CA LYS A 221 27.00 2.51 0.52
C LYS A 221 26.95 3.63 1.56
N LYS A 222 26.27 4.74 1.25
CA LYS A 222 26.17 5.88 2.17
C LYS A 222 25.34 5.55 3.43
N PHE A 223 24.32 4.72 3.30
CA PHE A 223 23.55 4.24 4.45
C PHE A 223 24.43 3.41 5.40
N HIS A 224 25.30 2.56 4.87
CA HIS A 224 26.27 1.82 5.68
C HIS A 224 27.21 2.77 6.45
N GLU A 225 27.81 3.75 5.76
CA GLU A 225 28.67 4.78 6.37
C GLU A 225 27.92 5.56 7.48
N TYR A 226 26.64 5.89 7.25
CA TYR A 226 25.79 6.56 8.22
C TYR A 226 25.56 5.72 9.49
N LEU A 227 25.34 4.42 9.36
CA LEU A 227 25.17 3.53 10.52
C LEU A 227 26.46 3.36 11.33
N GLU A 228 27.61 3.28 10.67
CA GLU A 228 28.91 3.21 11.34
C GLU A 228 29.18 4.49 12.16
N ASP A 229 28.95 5.67 11.58
CA ASP A 229 29.12 6.95 12.30
C ASP A 229 28.16 7.07 13.50
N LYS A 230 26.91 6.63 13.33
CA LYS A 230 25.92 6.64 14.41
C LYS A 230 26.32 5.73 15.57
N THR A 231 26.81 4.52 15.27
CA THR A 231 27.29 3.56 16.28
C THR A 231 28.49 4.12 17.05
N ASN A 232 29.50 4.65 16.32
CA ASN A 232 30.70 5.27 16.90
C ASN A 232 30.36 6.45 17.84
N LYS A 233 29.36 7.26 17.47
CA LYS A 233 28.87 8.38 18.31
C LYS A 233 28.20 7.89 19.59
N VAL A 234 27.45 6.80 19.55
CA VAL A 234 26.80 6.22 20.74
C VAL A 234 27.84 5.63 21.69
N GLU A 235 28.80 4.86 21.19
CA GLU A 235 29.87 4.27 22.02
C GLU A 235 30.73 5.33 22.73
N LYS A 236 31.11 6.40 22.01
CA LYS A 236 31.81 7.54 22.62
C LYS A 236 31.04 8.15 23.79
N ARG A 237 29.71 8.29 23.67
CA ARG A 237 28.86 8.84 24.74
C ARG A 237 28.78 7.91 25.95
N ILE A 238 28.73 6.60 25.74
CA ILE A 238 28.72 5.61 26.83
C ILE A 238 30.05 5.65 27.59
N ASN A 239 31.18 5.62 26.88
CA ASN A 239 32.51 5.64 27.49
C ASN A 239 32.80 6.95 28.24
N THR A 240 32.29 8.08 27.74
CA THR A 240 32.41 9.37 28.45
C THR A 240 31.60 9.39 29.75
N LYS A 241 30.44 8.71 29.80
CA LYS A 241 29.63 8.59 31.01
C LYS A 241 30.20 7.60 32.03
N ALA A 242 30.95 6.58 31.60
CA ALA A 242 31.55 5.60 32.50
C ALA A 242 32.80 6.13 33.22
N ASN A 243 33.46 7.17 32.67
CA ASN A 243 34.69 7.74 33.20
C ASN A 243 34.49 9.00 34.05
N ASN A 244 33.25 9.41 34.31
CA ASN A 244 32.86 10.54 35.17
C ASN A 244 32.03 10.04 36.33
#